data_AF-A0AAE2ZG49-F1
#
_entry.id   AF-A0AAE2ZG49-F1
#
_cell.length_a   1.000
_cell.length_b   1.000
_cell.length_c   1.000
_cell.angle_alpha   90.00
_cell.angle_beta   90.00
_cell.angle_gamma   90.00
#
_symmetry.space_group_name_H-M   'P 1'
#
loop_
_entity.id
_entity.type
_entity.pdbx_description
1 polymer ?
#
loop_
_entity_poly.entity_id
_entity_poly.type
_entity_poly.pdbx_seq_one_letter_code
_entity_poly.pdbx_strand_id
1 'polypeptide(L)'
;ITAGESEKNIDIDGLYRIYDSLLDERLGYFDYTFDDEDISLGQRIETICNAARVTAYYDNAVLTFSREQSSEFPMTTFNRSNITGNDMKISYDMSMPSGYDGIELEYVEPVRNKKDYIRFRVDENGITEGLSRTPNKIVLQGCRNRYQAMDRALLEANRLIHQRTSISLTTLADGGNVYPSDMVLIADTYDSNQQAGYITERDGGVFTTSEKIKFDEEMWVYLTDSMGYTTQKFKAEPRSDTEFGFIASVPDDIELNFYDGYQKQSPSRYVIAASVELENIKWVITDKRPLGGERYTITATEYFDAKPDYNA
;
A
#
# COMPACT_ATOMS: atom_id res chain seq x y z
N ILE A 1 21.02 19.28 -0.85
CA ILE A 1 22.37 18.71 -0.61
C ILE A 1 22.32 17.27 -1.08
N THR A 2 23.07 16.90 -2.11
CA THR A 2 22.96 15.58 -2.77
C THR A 2 23.75 14.47 -2.11
N ALA A 3 24.39 14.73 -0.97
CA ALA A 3 25.24 13.77 -0.25
C ALA A 3 26.30 13.06 -1.12
N GLY A 4 26.73 13.70 -2.22
CA GLY A 4 27.70 13.14 -3.17
C GLY A 4 27.08 12.36 -4.34
N GLU A 5 25.78 12.10 -4.31
CA GLU A 5 25.05 11.54 -5.45
C GLU A 5 24.79 12.61 -6.52
N SER A 6 24.63 12.15 -7.76
CA SER A 6 24.13 13.00 -8.85
C SER A 6 22.66 13.34 -8.56
N GLU A 7 22.24 14.59 -8.75
CA GLU A 7 20.82 14.99 -8.66
C GLU A 7 19.91 14.14 -9.55
N LYS A 8 20.47 13.55 -10.62
CA LYS A 8 19.75 12.65 -11.53
C LYS A 8 19.38 11.30 -10.92
N ASN A 9 19.99 10.93 -9.79
CA ASN A 9 19.76 9.65 -9.11
C ASN A 9 18.77 9.78 -7.95
N ILE A 10 18.10 10.93 -7.81
CA ILE A 10 17.15 11.20 -6.73
C ILE A 10 15.88 11.78 -7.36
N ASP A 11 14.72 11.23 -7.02
CA ASP A 11 13.42 11.78 -7.40
C ASP A 11 13.09 13.01 -6.52
N ILE A 12 13.76 14.12 -6.84
CA ILE A 12 13.60 15.40 -6.14
C ILE A 12 12.17 15.92 -6.32
N ASP A 13 11.59 15.76 -7.50
CA ASP A 13 10.22 16.21 -7.81
C ASP A 13 9.18 15.41 -7.02
N GLY A 14 9.35 14.10 -6.87
CA GLY A 14 8.55 13.27 -5.97
C GLY A 14 8.61 13.75 -4.52
N LEU A 15 9.80 14.06 -4.02
CA LEU A 15 9.97 14.55 -2.65
C LEU A 15 9.26 15.90 -2.42
N TYR A 16 9.37 16.85 -3.36
CA TYR A 16 8.66 18.12 -3.24
C TYR A 16 7.15 17.98 -3.39
N ARG A 17 6.66 17.08 -4.26
CA ARG A 17 5.22 16.77 -4.32
C ARG A 17 4.68 16.25 -2.99
N ILE A 18 5.45 15.39 -2.31
CA ILE A 18 5.09 14.93 -0.96
C ILE A 18 5.04 16.11 0.01
N TYR A 19 6.08 16.97 0.03
CA TYR A 19 6.14 18.12 0.91
C TYR A 19 4.96 19.09 0.70
N ASP A 20 4.66 19.42 -0.55
CA ASP A 20 3.57 20.34 -0.91
C ASP A 20 2.17 19.76 -0.61
N SER A 21 2.07 18.43 -0.49
CA SER A 21 0.81 17.75 -0.12
C SER A 21 0.54 17.70 1.38
N LEU A 22 1.49 18.13 2.23
CA LEU A 22 1.31 18.12 3.68
C LEU A 22 0.26 19.17 4.08
N LEU A 23 -0.73 18.73 4.88
CA LEU A 23 -1.76 19.63 5.42
C LEU A 23 -1.20 20.61 6.45
N ASP A 24 -0.08 20.26 7.08
CA ASP A 24 0.64 21.08 8.05
C ASP A 24 2.15 20.92 7.88
N GLU A 25 2.88 22.03 7.78
CA GLU A 25 4.33 22.06 7.57
C GLU A 25 5.12 21.35 8.69
N ARG A 26 4.56 21.28 9.91
CA ARG A 26 5.21 20.63 11.06
C ARG A 26 5.39 19.12 10.88
N LEU A 27 4.60 18.50 9.99
CA LEU A 27 4.70 17.08 9.68
C LEU A 27 5.96 16.74 8.86
N GLY A 28 6.52 17.72 8.15
CA GLY A 28 7.75 17.58 7.36
C GLY A 28 9.01 18.05 8.09
N TYR A 29 8.90 18.48 9.36
CA TYR A 29 10.05 19.01 10.10
C TYR A 29 11.03 17.91 10.53
N PHE A 30 12.32 18.17 10.37
CA PHE A 30 13.39 17.27 10.82
C PHE A 30 14.58 18.08 11.35
N ASP A 31 15.05 17.76 12.55
CA ASP A 31 16.26 18.35 13.14
C ASP A 31 16.99 17.30 14.00
N TYR A 32 18.10 16.83 13.45
CA TYR A 32 18.94 15.78 14.03
C TYR A 32 20.41 16.03 13.71
N THR A 33 21.30 15.65 14.63
CA THR A 33 22.74 15.62 14.39
C THR A 33 23.18 14.17 14.26
N PHE A 34 23.77 13.82 13.13
CA PHE A 34 24.45 12.54 12.97
C PHE A 34 25.91 12.71 13.42
N ASP A 35 26.27 12.08 14.53
CA ASP A 35 27.58 12.15 15.17
C ASP A 35 28.51 10.98 14.81
N ASP A 36 27.93 9.87 14.36
CA ASP A 36 28.65 8.69 13.89
C ASP A 36 28.94 8.78 12.38
N GLU A 37 30.21 8.65 12.00
CA GLU A 37 30.67 8.67 10.61
C GLU A 37 30.34 7.37 9.86
N ASP A 38 30.18 6.26 10.58
CA ASP A 38 29.94 4.93 10.02
C ASP A 38 28.49 4.74 9.54
N ILE A 39 27.57 5.64 9.91
CA ILE A 39 26.18 5.60 9.42
C ILE A 39 26.18 5.87 7.91
N SER A 40 25.70 4.88 7.16
CA SER A 40 25.58 4.95 5.70
C SER A 40 24.63 6.06 5.24
N LEU A 41 24.82 6.55 4.01
CA LEU A 41 23.91 7.54 3.43
C LEU A 41 22.45 7.04 3.39
N GLY A 42 22.24 5.78 3.01
CA GLY A 42 20.90 5.17 2.97
C GLY A 42 20.20 5.24 4.33
N GLN A 43 20.90 4.85 5.40
CA GLN A 43 20.36 4.93 6.77
C GLN A 43 20.07 6.37 7.21
N ARG A 44 20.90 7.34 6.82
CA ARG A 44 20.64 8.76 7.11
C ARG A 44 19.36 9.23 6.43
N ILE A 45 19.18 8.90 5.15
CA ILE A 45 17.99 9.25 4.37
C ILE A 45 16.76 8.59 4.96
N GLU A 46 16.82 7.29 5.26
CA GLU A 46 15.74 6.55 5.90
C GLU A 46 15.33 7.19 7.23
N THR A 47 16.31 7.59 8.05
CA THR A 47 16.06 8.29 9.32
C THR A 47 15.34 9.62 9.10
N ILE A 48 15.75 10.41 8.10
CA ILE A 48 15.13 11.70 7.76
C ILE A 48 13.69 11.48 7.28
N CYS A 49 13.50 10.58 6.32
CA CYS A 49 12.21 10.31 5.69
C CYS A 49 11.20 9.70 6.68
N ASN A 50 11.65 8.80 7.56
CA ASN A 50 10.79 8.14 8.53
C ASN A 50 10.12 9.13 9.51
N ALA A 51 10.77 10.26 9.84
CA ALA A 51 10.17 11.30 10.66
C ALA A 51 8.88 11.87 10.06
N ALA A 52 8.79 11.93 8.73
CA ALA A 52 7.63 12.41 7.97
C ALA A 52 6.73 11.29 7.41
N ARG A 53 6.90 10.04 7.88
CA ARG A 53 6.23 8.83 7.35
C ARG A 53 6.52 8.56 5.87
N VAL A 54 7.70 8.95 5.42
CA VAL A 54 8.16 8.73 4.06
C VAL A 54 9.06 7.50 4.05
N THR A 55 8.77 6.57 3.15
CA THR A 55 9.63 5.43 2.83
C THR A 55 10.51 5.81 1.65
N ALA A 56 11.82 5.65 1.82
CA ALA A 56 12.80 5.82 0.76
C ALA A 56 13.21 4.45 0.20
N TYR A 57 13.20 4.30 -1.12
CA TYR A 57 13.56 3.04 -1.78
C TYR A 57 14.23 3.31 -3.13
N TYR A 58 15.01 2.35 -3.61
CA TYR A 58 15.64 2.43 -4.92
C TYR A 58 14.74 1.80 -5.99
N ASP A 59 14.41 2.58 -7.01
CA ASP A 59 13.82 2.08 -8.25
C ASP A 59 14.79 2.36 -9.41
N ASN A 60 15.28 1.30 -10.07
CA ASN A 60 16.19 1.42 -11.21
C ASN A 60 17.38 2.38 -10.98
N ALA A 61 18.00 2.31 -9.80
CA ALA A 61 19.09 3.18 -9.33
C ALA A 61 18.73 4.66 -9.10
N VAL A 62 17.44 5.00 -9.13
CA VAL A 62 16.90 6.29 -8.69
C VAL A 62 16.27 6.12 -7.31
N LEU A 63 16.73 6.93 -6.35
CA LEU A 63 16.15 7.00 -5.02
C LEU A 63 14.80 7.70 -5.11
N THR A 64 13.74 6.95 -4.79
CA THR A 64 12.34 7.39 -4.88
C THR A 64 11.71 7.38 -3.49
N PHE A 65 10.65 8.17 -3.33
CA PHE A 65 10.00 8.42 -2.05
C PHE A 65 8.50 8.17 -2.17
N SER A 66 7.92 7.54 -1.16
CA SER A 66 6.48 7.40 -1.02
C SER A 66 6.07 7.66 0.43
N ARG A 67 4.99 8.41 0.62
CA ARG A 67 4.47 8.74 1.95
C ARG A 67 3.30 7.84 2.28
N GLU A 68 3.29 7.29 3.49
CA GLU A 68 2.14 6.53 3.98
C GLU A 68 0.96 7.46 4.31
N GLN A 69 -0.08 7.40 3.47
CA GLN A 69 -1.33 8.14 3.61
C GLN A 69 -2.44 7.46 2.80
N SER A 70 -3.68 7.93 2.98
CA SER A 70 -4.87 7.48 2.27
C SER A 70 -4.68 7.55 0.75
N SER A 71 -5.05 6.49 0.05
CA SER A 71 -5.09 6.46 -1.41
C SER A 71 -6.53 6.34 -1.89
N GLU A 72 -6.90 7.14 -2.90
CA GLU A 72 -8.25 7.12 -3.48
C GLU A 72 -8.49 5.87 -4.35
N PHE A 73 -7.48 5.48 -5.13
CA PHE A 73 -7.54 4.37 -6.07
C PHE A 73 -6.39 3.38 -5.88
N PRO A 74 -6.62 2.07 -6.09
CA PRO A 74 -5.54 1.10 -6.05
C PRO A 74 -4.60 1.27 -7.25
N MET A 75 -3.30 1.25 -7.02
CA MET A 75 -2.28 1.40 -8.05
C MET A 75 -2.34 0.28 -9.09
N THR A 76 -2.59 -0.95 -8.67
CA THR A 76 -2.82 -2.07 -9.60
C THR A 76 -3.56 -3.22 -8.91
N THR A 77 -3.88 -4.24 -9.70
CA THR A 77 -4.56 -5.46 -9.24
C THR A 77 -3.70 -6.69 -9.54
N PHE A 78 -3.41 -7.46 -8.49
CA PHE A 78 -2.76 -8.76 -8.57
C PHE A 78 -3.79 -9.87 -8.40
N ASN A 79 -3.79 -10.82 -9.33
CA ASN A 79 -4.63 -12.00 -9.30
C ASN A 79 -3.91 -13.17 -9.98
N ARG A 80 -4.59 -14.31 -10.12
CA ARG A 80 -3.99 -15.52 -10.73
C ARG A 80 -3.42 -15.34 -12.15
N SER A 81 -3.79 -14.28 -12.88
CA SER A 81 -3.29 -14.02 -14.24
C SER A 81 -1.90 -13.36 -14.26
N ASN A 82 -1.46 -12.71 -13.18
CA ASN A 82 -0.14 -12.08 -13.06
C ASN A 82 0.66 -12.50 -11.83
N ILE A 83 0.09 -13.30 -10.93
CA ILE A 83 0.82 -14.01 -9.88
C ILE A 83 1.41 -15.29 -10.49
N THR A 84 2.65 -15.62 -10.12
CA THR A 84 3.38 -16.80 -10.59
C THR A 84 4.00 -17.58 -9.42
N GLY A 85 4.59 -18.75 -9.69
CA GLY A 85 5.38 -19.49 -8.71
C GLY A 85 4.59 -20.31 -7.67
N ASN A 86 3.26 -20.18 -7.63
CA ASN A 86 2.39 -20.84 -6.64
C ASN A 86 2.90 -20.66 -5.19
N ASP A 87 3.52 -19.51 -4.91
CA ASP A 87 4.25 -19.20 -3.68
C ASP A 87 3.55 -18.13 -2.84
N MET A 88 2.32 -17.76 -3.21
CA MET A 88 1.49 -16.85 -2.44
C MET A 88 1.28 -17.40 -1.02
N LYS A 89 1.61 -16.57 -0.03
CA LYS A 89 1.53 -16.89 1.40
C LYS A 89 0.81 -15.77 2.11
N ILE A 90 -0.23 -16.13 2.85
CA ILE A 90 -0.92 -15.24 3.77
C ILE A 90 -0.49 -15.62 5.19
N SER A 91 -0.03 -14.64 5.96
CA SER A 91 0.37 -14.81 7.36
C SER A 91 -0.53 -13.96 8.25
N TYR A 92 -0.96 -14.53 9.36
CA TYR A 92 -1.87 -13.91 10.32
C TYR A 92 -1.16 -13.69 11.65
N ASP A 93 -1.11 -12.44 12.10
CA ASP A 93 -0.65 -12.07 13.43
C ASP A 93 -1.81 -12.14 14.41
N MET A 94 -1.86 -13.27 15.14
CA MET A 94 -2.86 -13.46 16.19
C MET A 94 -2.52 -12.60 17.42
N SER A 95 -3.53 -11.94 17.98
CA SER A 95 -3.40 -11.22 19.26
C SER A 95 -3.15 -12.21 20.39
N MET A 96 -1.87 -12.43 20.69
CA MET A 96 -1.48 -13.22 21.85
C MET A 96 -1.55 -12.34 23.12
N PRO A 97 -1.78 -12.93 24.31
CA PRO A 97 -1.73 -12.19 25.57
C PRO A 97 -0.41 -11.46 25.83
N SER A 98 0.66 -11.78 25.09
CA SER A 98 1.97 -11.12 25.11
C SER A 98 2.22 -10.16 23.94
N GLY A 99 1.23 -9.95 23.07
CA GLY A 99 1.32 -9.03 21.93
C GLY A 99 1.35 -7.57 22.37
N TYR A 100 1.61 -6.68 21.42
CA TYR A 100 1.59 -5.25 21.70
C TYR A 100 0.17 -4.77 22.02
N ASP A 101 0.02 -4.04 23.12
CA ASP A 101 -1.27 -3.51 23.61
C ASP A 101 -1.30 -1.97 23.64
N GLY A 102 -0.38 -1.35 22.91
CA GLY A 102 -0.23 0.10 22.88
C GLY A 102 1.04 0.55 22.18
N ILE A 103 1.23 1.86 22.12
CA ILE A 103 2.38 2.54 21.52
C ILE A 103 3.08 3.36 22.59
N GLU A 104 4.41 3.29 22.63
CA GLU A 104 5.26 4.26 23.32
C GLU A 104 6.21 4.87 22.29
N LEU A 105 5.93 6.11 21.89
CA LEU A 105 6.73 6.84 20.93
C LEU A 105 7.63 7.85 21.64
N GLU A 106 8.93 7.72 21.45
CA GLU A 106 9.97 8.61 21.97
C GLU A 106 10.36 9.67 20.94
N TYR A 107 10.38 10.94 21.35
CA TYR A 107 10.91 12.07 20.57
C TYR A 107 11.69 13.04 21.47
N VAL A 108 12.38 14.03 20.89
CA VAL A 108 13.15 15.03 21.67
C VAL A 108 12.39 16.36 21.72
N GLU A 109 11.98 16.76 22.92
CA GLU A 109 11.25 18.02 23.12
C GLU A 109 12.20 19.22 22.99
N PRO A 110 11.88 20.24 22.17
CA PRO A 110 12.84 21.24 21.72
C PRO A 110 13.18 22.27 22.80
N VAL A 111 12.30 22.55 23.76
CA VAL A 111 12.51 23.56 24.80
C VAL A 111 13.43 23.03 25.90
N ARG A 112 13.16 21.83 26.42
CA ARG A 112 14.00 21.20 27.46
C ARG A 112 15.19 20.44 26.90
N ASN A 113 15.20 20.16 25.60
CA ASN A 113 16.17 19.29 24.93
C ASN A 113 16.31 17.93 25.63
N LYS A 114 15.16 17.32 25.96
CA LYS A 114 15.06 16.03 26.65
C LYS A 114 14.09 15.11 25.92
N LYS A 115 14.30 13.81 26.09
CA LYS A 115 13.36 12.78 25.63
C LYS A 115 12.00 13.01 26.27
N ASP A 116 10.96 12.98 25.45
CA ASP A 116 9.57 12.98 25.84
C ASP A 116 8.83 11.86 25.10
N TYR A 117 7.65 11.49 25.59
CA TYR A 117 6.97 10.27 25.20
C TYR A 117 5.49 10.51 24.92
N ILE A 118 5.01 10.04 23.77
CA ILE A 118 3.58 9.86 23.50
C ILE A 118 3.22 8.41 23.79
N ARG A 119 2.17 8.20 24.58
CA ARG A 119 1.77 6.87 25.03
C ARG A 119 0.30 6.62 24.78
N PHE A 120 0.01 5.55 24.06
CA PHE A 120 -1.33 5.07 23.80
C PHE A 120 -1.49 3.65 24.28
N ARG A 121 -2.66 3.35 24.83
CA ARG A 121 -3.15 1.99 25.07
C ARG A 121 -4.19 1.67 24.01
N VAL A 122 -4.09 0.47 23.46
CA VAL A 122 -5.03 -0.09 22.48
C VAL A 122 -5.73 -1.25 23.15
N ASP A 123 -7.04 -1.12 23.37
CA ASP A 123 -7.88 -2.18 23.93
C ASP A 123 -9.20 -2.31 23.13
N GLU A 124 -10.13 -3.14 23.61
CA GLU A 124 -11.42 -3.37 22.94
C GLU A 124 -12.26 -2.10 22.78
N ASN A 125 -12.00 -1.05 23.58
CA ASN A 125 -12.68 0.24 23.48
C ASN A 125 -11.96 1.21 22.52
N GLY A 126 -10.88 0.77 21.87
CA GLY A 126 -10.10 1.56 20.91
C GLY A 126 -8.82 2.14 21.51
N ILE A 127 -8.42 3.30 20.99
CA ILE A 127 -7.16 3.97 21.32
C ILE A 127 -7.41 4.99 22.44
N THR A 128 -6.69 4.87 23.55
CA THR A 128 -6.77 5.80 24.68
C THR A 128 -5.39 6.27 25.12
N GLU A 129 -5.26 7.52 25.55
CA GLU A 129 -4.00 8.03 26.11
C GLU A 129 -3.68 7.32 27.43
N GLY A 130 -2.47 6.79 27.57
CA GLY A 130 -2.06 6.12 28.79
C GLY A 130 -0.95 5.08 28.61
N LEU A 131 -0.50 4.53 29.73
CA LEU A 131 0.47 3.44 29.76
C LEU A 131 -0.21 2.13 29.33
N SER A 132 0.46 1.38 28.46
CA SER A 132 0.10 0.02 28.10
C SER A 132 1.03 -0.98 28.81
N ARG A 133 0.65 -2.26 28.89
CA ARG A 133 1.44 -3.29 29.60
C ARG A 133 2.64 -3.73 28.76
N THR A 134 2.45 -3.83 27.45
CA THR A 134 3.40 -4.28 26.44
C THR A 134 3.38 -3.30 25.26
N PRO A 135 3.92 -2.08 25.40
CA PRO A 135 3.91 -1.10 24.32
C PRO A 135 4.87 -1.50 23.20
N ASN A 136 4.47 -1.27 21.94
CA ASN A 136 5.40 -1.18 20.82
C ASN A 136 6.21 0.12 20.97
N LYS A 137 7.53 -0.02 21.14
CA LYS A 137 8.43 1.11 21.40
C LYS A 137 9.01 1.63 20.12
N ILE A 138 8.76 2.90 19.83
CA ILE A 138 9.17 3.56 18.60
C ILE A 138 10.04 4.76 18.96
N VAL A 139 11.23 4.84 18.39
CA VAL A 139 12.13 5.98 18.55
C VAL A 139 12.08 6.81 17.28
N LEU A 140 11.49 7.99 17.34
CA LEU A 140 11.35 8.88 16.19
C LEU A 140 12.50 9.89 16.18
N GLN A 141 13.64 9.45 15.64
CA GLN A 141 14.85 10.27 15.53
C GLN A 141 14.61 11.51 14.67
N GLY A 142 15.14 12.65 15.11
CA GLY A 142 15.00 13.95 14.43
C GLY A 142 13.63 14.62 14.55
N CYS A 143 12.63 13.97 15.16
CA CYS A 143 11.37 14.62 15.50
C CYS A 143 11.55 15.53 16.73
N ARG A 144 11.25 16.81 16.53
CA ARG A 144 11.38 17.88 17.55
C ARG A 144 10.08 18.58 17.88
N ASN A 145 8.93 18.09 17.42
CA ASN A 145 7.66 18.72 17.72
C ASN A 145 6.61 17.67 18.12
N ARG A 146 5.80 18.01 19.13
CA ARG A 146 4.77 17.10 19.68
C ARG A 146 3.69 16.77 18.64
N TYR A 147 3.43 17.67 17.69
CA TYR A 147 2.38 17.50 16.68
C TYR A 147 2.68 16.33 15.74
N GLN A 148 3.89 16.28 15.18
CA GLN A 148 4.41 15.18 14.35
C GLN A 148 4.58 13.89 15.14
N ALA A 149 5.04 13.97 16.40
CA ALA A 149 5.16 12.80 17.28
C ALA A 149 3.78 12.18 17.60
N MET A 150 2.77 13.02 17.86
CA MET A 150 1.39 12.61 18.10
C MET A 150 0.78 11.97 16.84
N ASP A 151 0.96 12.63 15.69
CA ASP A 151 0.56 12.13 14.38
C ASP A 151 1.12 10.71 14.19
N ARG A 152 2.43 10.52 14.27
CA ARG A 152 3.06 9.19 14.11
C ARG A 152 2.53 8.17 15.12
N ALA A 153 2.36 8.54 16.39
CA ALA A 153 1.88 7.62 17.41
C ALA A 153 0.44 7.13 17.15
N LEU A 154 -0.44 8.01 16.64
CA LEU A 154 -1.81 7.64 16.27
C LEU A 154 -1.85 6.70 15.06
N LEU A 155 -1.03 6.94 14.03
CA LEU A 155 -0.90 6.01 12.90
C LEU A 155 -0.52 4.61 13.36
N GLU A 156 0.51 4.51 14.21
CA GLU A 156 1.01 3.23 14.73
C GLU A 156 -0.02 2.52 15.63
N ALA A 157 -0.81 3.29 16.40
CA ALA A 157 -1.89 2.74 17.20
C ALA A 157 -3.03 2.19 16.33
N ASN A 158 -3.38 2.87 15.22
CA ASN A 158 -4.34 2.36 14.24
C ASN A 158 -3.80 1.11 13.53
N ARG A 159 -2.51 1.08 13.20
CA ARG A 159 -1.84 -0.08 12.62
C ARG A 159 -1.99 -1.34 13.48
N LEU A 160 -1.83 -1.23 14.80
CA LEU A 160 -2.02 -2.36 15.72
C LEU A 160 -3.45 -2.95 15.70
N ILE A 161 -4.46 -2.13 15.38
CA ILE A 161 -5.86 -2.56 15.28
C ILE A 161 -6.11 -3.20 13.91
N HIS A 162 -5.67 -2.54 12.84
CA HIS A 162 -6.13 -2.81 11.48
C HIS A 162 -5.17 -3.60 10.60
N GLN A 163 -3.88 -3.75 10.96
CA GLN A 163 -2.92 -4.51 10.17
C GLN A 163 -2.51 -5.78 10.89
N ARG A 164 -3.31 -6.84 10.73
CA ARG A 164 -3.04 -8.15 11.34
C ARG A 164 -2.70 -9.23 10.33
N THR A 165 -2.82 -8.91 9.06
CA THR A 165 -2.57 -9.85 7.99
C THR A 165 -1.49 -9.31 7.08
N SER A 166 -0.58 -10.18 6.67
CA SER A 166 0.41 -9.90 5.63
C SER A 166 0.32 -10.94 4.53
N ILE A 167 0.64 -10.52 3.32
CA ILE A 167 0.67 -11.35 2.13
C ILE A 167 2.02 -11.21 1.43
N SER A 168 2.56 -12.31 0.94
CA SER A 168 3.77 -12.34 0.12
C SER A 168 3.53 -13.22 -1.10
N LEU A 169 3.96 -12.76 -2.27
CA LEU A 169 3.74 -13.43 -3.54
C LEU A 169 4.80 -13.04 -4.57
N THR A 170 4.95 -13.84 -5.62
CA THR A 170 5.72 -13.47 -6.80
C THR A 170 4.81 -13.05 -7.94
N THR A 171 5.07 -11.88 -8.53
CA THR A 171 4.35 -11.36 -9.70
C THR A 171 5.21 -11.44 -10.96
N LEU A 172 4.53 -11.32 -12.10
CA LEU A 172 5.14 -10.97 -13.39
C LEU A 172 5.44 -9.46 -13.46
N ALA A 173 5.58 -8.94 -14.69
CA ALA A 173 6.06 -7.59 -14.99
C ALA A 173 5.26 -6.48 -14.31
N ASP A 174 3.96 -6.69 -14.05
CA ASP A 174 3.09 -5.69 -13.42
C ASP A 174 3.55 -5.31 -11.99
N GLY A 175 4.31 -6.19 -11.32
CA GLY A 175 4.94 -5.87 -10.03
C GLY A 175 5.99 -4.76 -10.11
N GLY A 176 6.48 -4.44 -11.30
CA GLY A 176 7.37 -3.30 -11.52
C GLY A 176 6.69 -1.96 -11.24
N ASN A 177 5.38 -1.88 -11.43
CA ASN A 177 4.60 -0.63 -11.38
C ASN A 177 4.14 -0.22 -9.98
N VAL A 178 4.46 -1.01 -8.94
CA VAL A 178 4.07 -0.73 -7.56
C VAL A 178 5.28 -0.40 -6.70
N TYR A 179 5.03 0.34 -5.63
CA TYR A 179 6.04 0.82 -4.73
C TYR A 179 5.59 0.73 -3.26
N PRO A 180 6.52 0.73 -2.29
CA PRO A 180 6.16 0.79 -0.88
C PRO A 180 5.17 1.93 -0.58
N SER A 181 4.19 1.66 0.28
CA SER A 181 3.05 2.52 0.62
C SER A 181 1.94 2.63 -0.43
N ASP A 182 2.08 2.02 -1.61
CA ASP A 182 1.00 1.97 -2.59
C ASP A 182 -0.12 1.03 -2.13
N MET A 183 -1.37 1.50 -2.27
CA MET A 183 -2.54 0.63 -2.15
C MET A 183 -2.70 -0.21 -3.41
N VAL A 184 -2.92 -1.52 -3.27
CA VAL A 184 -3.16 -2.46 -4.38
C VAL A 184 -4.33 -3.39 -4.04
N LEU A 185 -4.93 -3.99 -5.06
CA LEU A 185 -5.85 -5.11 -4.87
C LEU A 185 -5.09 -6.42 -5.06
N ILE A 186 -5.25 -7.37 -4.14
CA ILE A 186 -4.67 -8.70 -4.28
C ILE A 186 -5.77 -9.72 -4.02
N ALA A 187 -6.27 -10.31 -5.11
CA ALA A 187 -7.26 -11.38 -5.03
C ALA A 187 -6.59 -12.67 -4.54
N ASP A 188 -7.12 -13.22 -3.46
CA ASP A 188 -6.74 -14.54 -2.97
C ASP A 188 -7.22 -15.60 -3.97
N THR A 189 -6.25 -16.23 -4.63
CA THR A 189 -6.50 -17.27 -5.62
C THR A 189 -7.06 -18.56 -5.03
N TYR A 190 -7.05 -18.72 -3.71
CA TYR A 190 -7.63 -19.85 -3.00
C TYR A 190 -9.02 -19.59 -2.44
N ASP A 191 -9.50 -18.34 -2.46
CA ASP A 191 -10.82 -17.97 -1.98
C ASP A 191 -11.85 -18.09 -3.11
N SER A 192 -12.90 -18.88 -2.90
CA SER A 192 -13.99 -19.05 -3.86
C SER A 192 -14.92 -17.85 -3.95
N ASN A 193 -14.92 -16.96 -2.96
CA ASN A 193 -15.75 -15.75 -2.95
C ASN A 193 -15.18 -14.64 -3.85
N GLN A 194 -13.91 -14.77 -4.23
CA GLN A 194 -13.18 -13.83 -5.05
C GLN A 194 -12.97 -14.45 -6.43
N GLN A 195 -13.56 -13.84 -7.46
CA GLN A 195 -13.45 -14.33 -8.82
C GLN A 195 -12.59 -13.37 -9.62
N ALA A 196 -11.59 -13.89 -10.33
CA ALA A 196 -10.60 -13.04 -10.96
C ALA A 196 -9.99 -13.69 -12.20
N GLY A 197 -9.53 -12.84 -13.11
CA GLY A 197 -8.91 -13.25 -14.35
C GLY A 197 -8.51 -12.05 -15.20
N TYR A 198 -8.60 -12.20 -16.51
CA TYR A 198 -8.37 -11.13 -17.47
C TYR A 198 -9.52 -10.99 -18.47
N ILE A 199 -9.63 -9.81 -19.06
CA ILE A 199 -10.63 -9.48 -20.08
C ILE A 199 -10.12 -9.97 -21.43
N THR A 200 -10.97 -10.68 -22.16
CA THR A 200 -10.68 -11.19 -23.50
C THR A 200 -11.30 -10.33 -24.59
N GLU A 201 -12.43 -9.70 -24.32
CA GLU A 201 -13.16 -8.85 -25.27
C GLU A 201 -14.04 -7.83 -24.52
N ARG A 202 -14.33 -6.70 -25.18
CA ARG A 202 -15.28 -5.68 -24.71
C ARG A 202 -16.11 -5.18 -25.89
N ASP A 203 -17.43 -5.11 -25.70
CA ASP A 203 -18.37 -4.42 -26.58
C ASP A 203 -19.26 -3.47 -25.75
N GLY A 204 -18.92 -2.19 -25.75
CA GLY A 204 -19.52 -1.20 -24.83
C GLY A 204 -19.37 -1.63 -23.36
N GLY A 205 -20.50 -1.81 -22.68
CA GLY A 205 -20.56 -2.28 -21.29
C GLY A 205 -20.59 -3.81 -21.12
N VAL A 206 -20.46 -4.58 -22.21
CA VAL A 206 -20.44 -6.05 -22.18
C VAL A 206 -19.00 -6.54 -22.22
N PHE A 207 -18.61 -7.30 -21.20
CA PHE A 207 -17.24 -7.83 -21.05
C PHE A 207 -17.25 -9.35 -21.20
N THR A 208 -16.24 -9.87 -21.89
CA THR A 208 -15.93 -11.31 -21.95
C THR A 208 -14.67 -11.58 -21.13
N THR A 209 -14.69 -12.67 -20.35
CA THR A 209 -13.63 -12.99 -19.39
C THR A 209 -12.96 -14.32 -19.67
N SER A 210 -11.73 -14.46 -19.17
CA SER A 210 -10.95 -15.70 -19.28
C SER A 210 -11.50 -16.86 -18.45
N GLU A 211 -12.24 -16.56 -17.39
CA GLU A 211 -12.76 -17.51 -16.41
C GLU A 211 -14.28 -17.33 -16.28
N LYS A 212 -14.95 -18.39 -15.80
CA LYS A 212 -16.38 -18.35 -15.49
C LYS A 212 -16.65 -17.44 -14.30
N ILE A 213 -17.78 -16.76 -14.33
CA ILE A 213 -18.26 -15.93 -13.23
C ILE A 213 -19.61 -16.46 -12.75
N LYS A 214 -19.69 -16.71 -11.45
CA LYS A 214 -20.90 -17.07 -10.74
C LYS A 214 -21.43 -15.86 -9.99
N PHE A 215 -22.70 -15.51 -10.21
CA PHE A 215 -23.38 -14.43 -9.51
C PHE A 215 -24.32 -15.03 -8.46
N ASP A 216 -23.84 -15.16 -7.22
CA ASP A 216 -24.65 -15.63 -6.09
C ASP A 216 -25.34 -14.49 -5.32
N GLU A 217 -24.84 -13.27 -5.49
CA GLU A 217 -25.34 -12.05 -4.84
C GLU A 217 -25.01 -10.80 -5.68
N GLU A 218 -25.24 -9.60 -5.14
CA GLU A 218 -24.83 -8.37 -5.80
C GLU A 218 -23.30 -8.26 -5.83
N MET A 219 -22.75 -8.30 -7.04
CA MET A 219 -21.31 -8.27 -7.26
C MET A 219 -20.85 -6.96 -7.89
N TRP A 220 -19.61 -6.65 -7.60
CA TRP A 220 -18.92 -5.46 -8.06
C TRP A 220 -17.59 -5.86 -8.68
N VAL A 221 -17.09 -5.06 -9.61
CA VAL A 221 -15.89 -5.37 -10.37
C VAL A 221 -14.91 -4.20 -10.36
N TYR A 222 -13.64 -4.52 -10.18
CA TYR A 222 -12.50 -3.67 -10.50
C TYR A 222 -11.86 -4.17 -11.78
N LEU A 223 -11.38 -3.24 -12.61
CA LEU A 223 -10.67 -3.52 -13.85
C LEU A 223 -9.30 -2.85 -13.81
N THR A 224 -8.34 -3.33 -14.60
CA THR A 224 -7.14 -2.55 -14.89
C THR A 224 -7.22 -1.93 -16.28
N ASP A 225 -6.85 -0.66 -16.42
CA ASP A 225 -6.75 0.02 -17.71
C ASP A 225 -5.55 -0.47 -18.54
N SER A 226 -5.31 0.17 -19.68
CA SER A 226 -4.21 -0.14 -20.61
C SER A 226 -2.82 0.18 -20.04
N MET A 227 -2.73 0.99 -18.99
CA MET A 227 -1.51 1.30 -18.24
C MET A 227 -1.32 0.39 -17.02
N GLY A 228 -2.33 -0.40 -16.66
CA GLY A 228 -2.32 -1.31 -15.51
C GLY A 228 -2.86 -0.69 -14.22
N TYR A 229 -3.36 0.56 -14.26
CA TYR A 229 -3.99 1.19 -13.10
C TYR A 229 -5.37 0.60 -12.84
N THR A 230 -5.71 0.42 -11.57
CA THR A 230 -7.03 -0.10 -11.21
C THR A 230 -8.07 1.00 -11.31
N THR A 231 -9.17 0.71 -11.98
CA THR A 231 -10.30 1.63 -12.10
C THR A 231 -11.00 1.83 -10.75
N GLN A 232 -11.98 2.73 -10.71
CA GLN A 232 -12.99 2.67 -9.65
C GLN A 232 -13.80 1.36 -9.72
N LYS A 233 -14.59 1.11 -8.67
CA LYS A 233 -15.49 -0.03 -8.59
C LYS A 233 -16.75 0.19 -9.43
N PHE A 234 -17.16 -0.80 -10.22
CA PHE A 234 -18.40 -0.79 -10.99
C PHE A 234 -19.34 -1.91 -10.56
N LYS A 235 -20.65 -1.69 -10.63
CA LYS A 235 -21.62 -2.77 -10.44
C LYS A 235 -21.52 -3.74 -11.61
N ALA A 236 -21.50 -5.04 -11.32
CA ALA A 236 -21.45 -6.08 -12.32
C ALA A 236 -22.76 -6.88 -12.34
N GLU A 237 -23.28 -7.10 -13.55
CA GLU A 237 -24.50 -7.87 -13.78
C GLU A 237 -24.20 -9.11 -14.65
N PRO A 238 -24.91 -10.23 -14.42
CA PRO A 238 -24.71 -11.44 -15.21
C PRO A 238 -25.14 -11.25 -16.65
N ARG A 239 -24.38 -11.86 -17.56
CA ARG A 239 -24.78 -12.03 -18.96
C ARG A 239 -25.79 -13.17 -19.09
N SER A 240 -26.81 -13.00 -19.93
CA SER A 240 -27.80 -14.06 -20.18
C SER A 240 -27.33 -15.11 -21.18
N ASP A 241 -26.32 -14.79 -21.99
CA ASP A 241 -25.82 -15.62 -23.09
C ASP A 241 -24.64 -16.53 -22.70
N THR A 242 -23.90 -16.20 -21.64
CA THR A 242 -22.70 -16.93 -21.23
C THR A 242 -22.36 -16.72 -19.74
N GLU A 243 -21.66 -17.70 -19.16
CA GLU A 243 -21.04 -17.58 -17.82
C GLU A 243 -19.62 -16.95 -17.88
N PHE A 244 -19.07 -16.73 -19.08
CA PHE A 244 -17.73 -16.16 -19.30
C PHE A 244 -17.78 -14.65 -19.55
N GLY A 245 -18.43 -13.91 -18.65
CA GLY A 245 -18.49 -12.46 -18.76
C GLY A 245 -19.49 -11.80 -17.84
N PHE A 246 -19.54 -10.49 -17.92
CA PHE A 246 -20.43 -9.63 -17.13
C PHE A 246 -20.80 -8.37 -17.90
N ILE A 247 -21.80 -7.65 -17.40
CA ILE A 247 -22.21 -6.33 -17.88
C ILE A 247 -21.87 -5.31 -16.80
N ALA A 248 -21.20 -4.22 -17.15
CA ALA A 248 -20.88 -3.12 -16.25
C ALA A 248 -20.84 -1.78 -16.98
N SER A 249 -21.24 -0.70 -16.32
CA SER A 249 -21.22 0.66 -16.87
C SER A 249 -19.84 1.31 -16.77
N VAL A 250 -18.83 0.65 -17.35
CA VAL A 250 -17.46 1.17 -17.43
C VAL A 250 -17.40 2.19 -18.58
N PRO A 251 -16.87 3.40 -18.36
CA PRO A 251 -16.67 4.39 -19.43
C PRO A 251 -15.82 3.89 -20.60
N ASP A 252 -16.13 4.33 -21.82
CA ASP A 252 -15.45 3.89 -23.06
C ASP A 252 -14.06 4.53 -23.25
N ASP A 253 -13.75 5.60 -22.51
CA ASP A 253 -12.42 6.22 -22.44
C ASP A 253 -11.42 5.42 -21.59
N ILE A 254 -11.90 4.46 -20.78
CA ILE A 254 -11.02 3.48 -20.11
C ILE A 254 -10.57 2.45 -21.15
N GLU A 255 -9.41 2.70 -21.73
CA GLU A 255 -8.75 1.78 -22.65
C GLU A 255 -8.33 0.50 -21.95
N LEU A 256 -8.52 -0.65 -22.60
CA LEU A 256 -8.12 -1.96 -22.09
C LEU A 256 -7.07 -2.62 -22.99
N ASN A 257 -6.28 -3.50 -22.39
CA ASN A 257 -5.38 -4.40 -23.12
C ASN A 257 -6.04 -5.77 -23.31
N PHE A 258 -6.05 -6.25 -24.55
CA PHE A 258 -6.45 -7.61 -24.89
C PHE A 258 -5.21 -8.37 -25.33
N TYR A 259 -4.98 -9.55 -24.75
CA TYR A 259 -3.82 -10.36 -25.08
C TYR A 259 -3.89 -10.87 -26.53
N ASP A 260 -2.84 -10.62 -27.32
CA ASP A 260 -2.75 -11.04 -28.72
C ASP A 260 -1.56 -12.00 -28.99
N GLY A 261 -0.75 -12.30 -27.96
CA GLY A 261 0.44 -13.13 -28.07
C GLY A 261 1.60 -12.50 -28.84
N TYR A 262 1.51 -11.21 -29.20
CA TYR A 262 2.53 -10.49 -29.96
C TYR A 262 2.80 -9.09 -29.40
N GLN A 263 1.95 -8.09 -29.67
CA GLN A 263 2.15 -6.70 -29.22
C GLN A 263 1.66 -6.48 -27.79
N LYS A 264 0.57 -7.14 -27.40
CA LYS A 264 -0.04 -7.03 -26.07
C LYS A 264 0.14 -8.34 -25.33
N GLN A 265 1.11 -8.36 -24.42
CA GLN A 265 1.42 -9.52 -23.58
C GLN A 265 0.78 -9.46 -22.19
N SER A 266 0.45 -8.26 -21.69
CA SER A 266 -0.23 -8.07 -20.40
C SER A 266 -1.68 -7.60 -20.65
N PRO A 267 -2.69 -8.49 -20.52
CA PRO A 267 -4.09 -8.11 -20.69
C PRO A 267 -4.61 -7.34 -19.47
N SER A 268 -5.65 -6.55 -19.68
CA SER A 268 -6.43 -5.93 -18.61
C SER A 268 -7.08 -6.99 -17.74
N ARG A 269 -7.01 -6.76 -16.43
CA ARG A 269 -7.42 -7.72 -15.40
C ARG A 269 -8.74 -7.32 -14.81
N TYR A 270 -9.40 -8.28 -14.17
CA TYR A 270 -10.54 -8.01 -13.33
C TYR A 270 -10.49 -8.79 -12.03
N VAL A 271 -11.17 -8.24 -11.03
CA VAL A 271 -11.57 -8.94 -9.81
C VAL A 271 -13.02 -8.59 -9.54
N ILE A 272 -13.86 -9.61 -9.36
CA ILE A 272 -15.29 -9.51 -9.11
C ILE A 272 -15.65 -10.29 -7.84
N ALA A 273 -16.33 -9.61 -6.92
CA ALA A 273 -16.81 -10.19 -5.66
C ALA A 273 -17.92 -9.30 -5.06
N ALA A 274 -18.47 -9.70 -3.92
CA ALA A 274 -19.34 -8.85 -3.13
C ALA A 274 -18.59 -7.59 -2.64
N SER A 275 -19.32 -6.52 -2.33
CA SER A 275 -18.67 -5.27 -1.93
C SER A 275 -17.81 -5.40 -0.68
N VAL A 276 -18.18 -6.24 0.29
CA VAL A 276 -17.40 -6.44 1.52
C VAL A 276 -16.09 -7.18 1.20
N GLU A 277 -16.16 -8.23 0.39
CA GLU A 277 -14.98 -8.99 -0.03
C GLU A 277 -13.98 -8.13 -0.80
N LEU A 278 -14.45 -7.22 -1.65
CA LEU A 278 -13.56 -6.30 -2.37
C LEU A 278 -12.84 -5.28 -1.47
N GLU A 279 -13.39 -4.97 -0.30
CA GLU A 279 -12.69 -4.14 0.69
C GLU A 279 -11.60 -4.95 1.42
N ASN A 280 -11.83 -6.24 1.66
CA ASN A 280 -10.89 -7.14 2.35
C ASN A 280 -9.66 -7.51 1.52
N ILE A 281 -9.69 -7.28 0.21
CA ILE A 281 -8.56 -7.54 -0.71
C ILE A 281 -7.70 -6.31 -0.98
N LYS A 282 -7.91 -5.21 -0.24
CA LYS A 282 -7.04 -4.04 -0.31
C LYS A 282 -5.82 -4.26 0.57
N TRP A 283 -4.65 -4.06 -0.02
CA TRP A 283 -3.36 -4.22 0.64
C TRP A 283 -2.49 -2.99 0.41
N VAL A 284 -1.57 -2.72 1.32
CA VAL A 284 -0.51 -1.72 1.16
C VAL A 284 0.84 -2.42 1.00
N ILE A 285 1.58 -2.07 -0.05
CA ILE A 285 2.90 -2.65 -0.30
C ILE A 285 3.87 -2.24 0.81
N THR A 286 4.54 -3.22 1.39
CA THR A 286 5.60 -3.00 2.39
C THR A 286 6.99 -3.21 1.80
N ASP A 287 7.15 -4.13 0.85
CA ASP A 287 8.43 -4.39 0.20
C ASP A 287 8.26 -4.91 -1.24
N LYS A 288 9.20 -4.55 -2.12
CA LYS A 288 9.31 -5.00 -3.52
C LYS A 288 10.74 -5.41 -3.82
N ARG A 289 10.95 -6.63 -4.31
CA ARG A 289 12.28 -7.12 -4.70
C ARG A 289 12.28 -7.73 -6.10
N PRO A 290 13.18 -7.30 -7.01
CA PRO A 290 13.31 -7.93 -8.32
C PRO A 290 13.93 -9.34 -8.20
N LEU A 291 13.38 -10.31 -8.94
CA LEU A 291 13.88 -11.69 -9.04
C LEU A 291 14.60 -12.00 -10.37
N GLY A 292 14.65 -11.02 -11.27
CA GLY A 292 15.17 -11.18 -12.63
C GLY A 292 14.13 -11.72 -13.62
N GLY A 293 14.24 -11.27 -14.87
CA GLY A 293 13.30 -11.62 -15.95
C GLY A 293 11.89 -11.06 -15.73
N GLU A 294 11.79 -9.77 -15.40
CA GLU A 294 10.52 -9.04 -15.17
C GLU A 294 9.60 -9.70 -14.12
N ARG A 295 10.20 -10.27 -13.07
CA ARG A 295 9.48 -10.84 -11.93
C ARG A 295 9.87 -10.13 -10.65
N TYR A 296 8.91 -10.02 -9.76
CA TYR A 296 9.06 -9.30 -8.50
C TYR A 296 8.47 -10.10 -7.36
N THR A 297 9.18 -10.20 -6.24
CA THR A 297 8.57 -10.58 -4.95
C THR A 297 7.95 -9.34 -4.34
N ILE A 298 6.67 -9.44 -4.01
CA ILE A 298 5.91 -8.40 -3.32
C ILE A 298 5.59 -8.90 -1.92
N THR A 299 5.73 -8.01 -0.93
CA THR A 299 5.17 -8.17 0.40
C THR A 299 4.24 -7.00 0.67
N ALA A 300 3.09 -7.29 1.26
CA ALA A 300 2.09 -6.29 1.57
C ALA A 300 1.39 -6.63 2.90
N THR A 301 0.80 -5.62 3.54
CA THR A 301 -0.04 -5.76 4.73
C THR A 301 -1.44 -5.24 4.45
N GLU A 302 -2.39 -5.64 5.28
CA GLU A 302 -3.79 -5.20 5.19
C GLU A 302 -3.88 -3.67 5.06
N TYR A 303 -4.66 -3.17 4.10
CA TYR A 303 -4.83 -1.74 3.94
C TYR A 303 -5.75 -1.19 5.01
N PHE A 304 -5.36 -0.07 5.60
CA PHE A 304 -6.26 0.78 6.38
C PHE A 304 -6.07 2.22 5.93
N ASP A 305 -7.13 3.00 6.03
CA ASP A 305 -7.15 4.36 5.50
C ASP A 305 -6.37 5.32 6.40
N ALA A 306 -5.06 5.40 6.18
CA ALA A 306 -4.17 6.22 6.97
C ALA A 306 -4.45 7.71 6.73
N LYS A 307 -4.92 8.42 7.75
CA LYS A 307 -5.24 9.85 7.61
C LYS A 307 -4.02 10.66 7.15
N PRO A 308 -4.20 11.64 6.25
CA PRO A 308 -3.14 12.57 5.85
C PRO A 308 -2.52 13.33 7.03
N ASP A 309 -3.35 13.65 8.04
CA ASP A 309 -2.99 14.20 9.35
C ASP A 309 -3.96 13.63 10.41
N TYR A 310 -3.44 13.02 11.47
CA TYR A 310 -4.26 12.47 12.56
C TYR A 310 -4.65 13.48 13.64
N ASN A 311 -4.05 14.68 13.63
CA ASN A 311 -4.38 15.74 14.56
C ASN A 311 -5.49 16.69 14.07
N ALA A 312 -5.87 16.57 12.79
CA ALA A 312 -6.86 17.43 12.13
C ALA A 312 -8.31 17.14 12.54
#